data_AF-A0A086XSA8-F1
#
_entry.id   AF-A0A086XSA8-F1
#
_cell.length_a   1.000
_cell.length_b   1.000
_cell.length_c   1.000
_cell.angle_alpha   90.00
_cell.angle_beta   90.00
_cell.angle_gamma   90.00
#
_symmetry.space_group_name_H-M   'P 1'
#
loop_
_entity.id
_entity.type
_entity.pdbx_description
1 polymer ?
#
loop_
_entity_poly.entity_id
_entity_poly.type
_entity_poly.pdbx_seq_one_letter_code
_entity_poly.pdbx_strand_id
1 'polypeptide(L)'
;MGIVAGGRRLRALALAVETDPSLALVPVRLAPTALTAQAWANAENSAREALAPADEIRAYGRMRDAGALAPSIAKAFGVTEAHVYRRLKLADLPAPVLDALAAGQINLATATAFTVSNDEALHETWLYPPRGCRHRRRGGRDRRAP
;
A
#
# COMPACT_ATOMS: atom_id res chain seq x y z
N MET A 1 -26.68 18.80 7.07
CA MET A 1 -25.76 18.90 5.92
C MET A 1 -24.35 18.66 6.43
N GLY A 2 -23.58 17.74 5.84
CA GLY A 2 -22.23 17.40 6.26
C GLY A 2 -21.25 17.41 5.09
N ILE A 3 -19.96 17.53 5.36
CA ILE A 3 -18.92 17.55 4.33
C ILE A 3 -18.58 16.13 3.91
N VAL A 4 -18.83 15.81 2.64
CA VAL A 4 -18.60 14.48 2.06
C VAL A 4 -17.13 14.26 1.69
N ALA A 5 -16.50 15.27 1.09
CA ALA A 5 -15.09 15.25 0.66
C ALA A 5 -14.49 16.66 0.76
N GLY A 6 -13.15 16.76 0.88
CA GLY A 6 -12.46 18.05 0.88
C GLY A 6 -12.32 18.77 2.23
N GLY A 7 -12.47 18.09 3.37
CA GLY A 7 -12.36 18.70 4.70
C GLY A 7 -11.08 19.53 4.95
N ARG A 8 -9.93 19.15 4.35
CA ARG A 8 -8.69 19.95 4.41
C ARG A 8 -8.81 21.30 3.70
N ARG A 9 -9.43 21.31 2.51
CA ARG A 9 -9.69 22.55 1.75
C ARG A 9 -10.68 23.44 2.47
N LEU A 10 -11.70 22.88 3.11
CA LEU A 10 -12.63 23.65 3.94
C LEU A 10 -11.90 24.35 5.10
N ARG A 11 -11.03 23.64 5.83
CA ARG A 11 -10.23 24.26 6.90
C ARG A 11 -9.32 25.36 6.37
N ALA A 12 -8.69 25.14 5.22
CA ALA A 12 -7.84 26.15 4.58
C ALA A 12 -8.65 27.38 4.15
N LEU A 13 -9.84 27.20 3.57
CA LEU A 13 -10.73 28.30 3.19
C LEU A 13 -11.24 29.09 4.39
N ALA A 14 -11.52 28.43 5.51
CA ALA A 14 -11.92 29.10 6.74
C ALA A 14 -10.86 30.10 7.22
N LEU A 15 -9.58 29.75 7.09
CA LEU A 15 -8.45 30.64 7.40
C LEU A 15 -8.25 31.69 6.30
N ALA A 16 -8.33 31.29 5.03
CA ALA A 16 -8.07 32.19 3.90
C ALA A 16 -9.11 33.31 3.76
N VAL A 17 -10.35 33.07 4.20
CA VAL A 17 -11.41 34.07 4.27
C VAL A 17 -11.08 35.24 5.19
N GLU A 18 -10.28 35.02 6.24
CA GLU A 18 -9.85 36.09 7.15
C GLU A 18 -8.95 37.10 6.44
N THR A 19 -8.19 36.65 5.44
CA THR A 19 -7.29 37.49 4.63
C THR A 19 -7.90 37.96 3.32
N ASP A 20 -8.79 37.17 2.71
CA ASP A 20 -9.48 37.48 1.46
C ASP A 20 -10.95 37.06 1.56
N PRO A 21 -11.85 38.02 1.85
CA PRO A 21 -13.29 37.76 1.97
C PRO A 21 -13.95 37.20 0.70
N SER A 22 -13.33 37.35 -0.47
CA SER A 22 -13.89 36.82 -1.73
C SER A 22 -13.95 35.29 -1.76
N LEU A 23 -13.14 34.62 -0.93
CA LEU A 23 -13.08 33.16 -0.82
C LEU A 23 -14.22 32.55 0.02
N ALA A 24 -15.12 33.37 0.56
CA ALA A 24 -16.26 32.92 1.38
C ALA A 24 -17.29 32.12 0.58
N LEU A 25 -17.38 32.37 -0.74
CA LEU A 25 -18.30 31.70 -1.64
C LEU A 25 -17.52 30.82 -2.62
N VAL A 26 -17.54 29.52 -2.37
CA VAL A 26 -16.94 28.51 -3.24
C VAL A 26 -18.01 27.58 -3.83
N PRO A 27 -17.89 27.22 -5.11
CA PRO A 27 -18.80 26.26 -5.73
C PRO A 27 -18.63 24.89 -5.08
N VAL A 28 -19.74 24.33 -4.60
CA VAL A 28 -19.80 22.98 -4.03
C VAL A 28 -20.76 22.10 -4.83
N ARG A 29 -20.46 20.80 -4.91
CA ARG A 29 -21.37 19.82 -5.48
C ARG A 29 -22.20 19.21 -4.36
N LEU A 30 -23.52 19.33 -4.46
CA LEU A 30 -24.44 18.71 -3.53
C LEU A 30 -24.70 17.26 -3.94
N ALA A 31 -24.60 16.35 -2.97
CA ALA A 31 -25.01 14.97 -3.19
C ALA A 31 -26.55 14.91 -3.19
N PRO A 32 -27.18 14.30 -4.21
CA PRO A 32 -28.64 14.25 -4.32
C PRO A 32 -29.30 13.34 -3.28
N THR A 33 -28.55 12.37 -2.73
CA THR A 33 -29.04 11.45 -1.69
C THR A 33 -27.95 11.12 -0.67
N ALA A 34 -28.35 10.65 0.52
CA ALA A 34 -27.42 10.16 1.54
C ALA A 34 -26.60 8.95 1.06
N LEU A 35 -27.18 8.09 0.23
CA LEU A 35 -26.48 6.95 -0.37
C LEU A 35 -25.36 7.42 -1.32
N THR A 36 -25.64 8.41 -2.16
CA THR A 36 -24.65 9.02 -3.06
C THR A 36 -23.53 9.70 -2.26
N ALA A 37 -23.88 10.40 -1.18
CA ALA A 37 -22.90 11.00 -0.28
C ALA A 37 -21.96 9.96 0.34
N GLN A 38 -22.50 8.84 0.83
CA GLN A 38 -21.69 7.73 1.36
C GLN A 38 -20.77 7.13 0.30
N ALA A 39 -21.26 6.90 -0.92
CA ALA A 39 -20.44 6.37 -2.00
C ALA A 39 -19.25 7.28 -2.35
N TRP A 40 -19.47 8.60 -2.39
CA TRP A 40 -18.40 9.58 -2.65
C TRP A 40 -17.40 9.67 -1.49
N ALA A 41 -17.89 9.64 -0.24
CA ALA A 41 -17.02 9.61 0.94
C ALA A 41 -16.14 8.36 0.94
N ASN A 42 -16.71 7.19 0.63
CA ASN A 42 -15.96 5.94 0.53
C ASN A 42 -14.90 6.00 -0.57
N ALA A 43 -15.22 6.53 -1.75
CA ALA A 43 -14.27 6.68 -2.84
C ALA A 43 -13.10 7.64 -2.48
N GLU A 44 -13.40 8.78 -1.84
CA GLU A 44 -12.39 9.72 -1.35
C GLU A 44 -11.52 9.10 -0.24
N ASN A 45 -12.12 8.32 0.66
CA ASN A 45 -11.43 7.68 1.76
C ASN A 45 -10.54 6.53 1.27
N SER A 46 -10.98 5.75 0.28
CA SER A 46 -10.14 4.77 -0.42
C SER A 46 -8.97 5.41 -1.17
N ALA A 47 -9.09 6.69 -1.57
CA ALA A 47 -7.99 7.45 -2.18
C ALA A 47 -7.04 8.09 -1.15
N ARG A 48 -7.43 8.18 0.13
CA ARG A 48 -6.62 8.74 1.22
C ARG A 48 -5.92 7.62 1.97
N GLU A 49 -4.71 7.33 1.51
CA GLU A 49 -3.76 6.37 2.06
C GLU A 49 -4.30 4.93 2.07
N ALA A 50 -4.11 4.27 0.92
CA ALA A 50 -4.08 2.81 0.91
C ALA A 50 -3.15 2.34 2.04
N LEU A 51 -3.61 1.36 2.83
CA LEU A 51 -2.79 0.74 3.86
C LEU A 51 -1.45 0.36 3.22
N ALA A 52 -0.34 0.56 3.95
CA ALA A 52 0.95 0.08 3.45
C ALA A 52 0.79 -1.41 3.11
N PRO A 53 1.27 -1.88 1.94
CA PRO A 53 1.03 -3.25 1.49
C PRO A 53 1.41 -4.33 2.53
N ALA A 54 2.43 -4.07 3.36
CA ALA A 54 2.83 -4.94 4.45
C ALA A 54 1.80 -5.01 5.59
N ASP A 55 1.20 -3.88 5.95
CA ASP A 55 0.16 -3.81 6.98
C ASP A 55 -1.14 -4.47 6.52
N GLU A 56 -1.46 -4.33 5.22
CA GLU A 56 -2.54 -5.04 4.53
C GLU A 56 -2.38 -6.56 4.67
N ILE A 57 -1.19 -7.07 4.33
CA ILE A 57 -0.86 -8.50 4.40
C ILE A 57 -1.01 -9.01 5.84
N ARG A 58 -0.46 -8.29 6.82
CA ARG A 58 -0.55 -8.65 8.24
C ARG A 58 -1.99 -8.63 8.76
N ALA A 59 -2.77 -7.64 8.37
CA ALA A 59 -4.17 -7.53 8.77
C ALA A 59 -5.00 -8.70 8.23
N TYR A 60 -4.80 -9.08 6.97
CA TYR A 60 -5.53 -10.19 6.37
C TYR A 60 -5.13 -11.52 6.99
N GLY A 61 -3.83 -11.73 7.28
CA GLY A 61 -3.34 -12.90 8.00
C GLY A 61 -4.03 -13.05 9.37
N ARG A 62 -4.04 -11.99 10.19
CA ARG A 62 -4.73 -12.00 11.49
C ARG A 62 -6.23 -12.31 11.37
N MET A 63 -6.90 -11.79 10.35
CA MET A 63 -8.31 -12.08 10.13
C MET A 63 -8.56 -13.52 9.68
N ARG A 64 -7.70 -14.08 8.84
CA ARG A 64 -7.74 -15.51 8.47
C ARG A 64 -7.55 -16.39 9.70
N ASP A 65 -6.57 -16.07 10.55
CA ASP A 65 -6.26 -16.84 11.76
C ASP A 65 -7.39 -16.74 12.80
N ALA A 66 -8.13 -15.63 12.81
CA ALA A 66 -9.38 -15.47 13.55
C ALA A 66 -10.61 -16.17 12.92
N GLY A 67 -10.43 -16.89 11.81
CA GLY A 67 -11.47 -17.66 11.12
C GLY A 67 -12.27 -16.89 10.07
N ALA A 68 -11.89 -15.66 9.72
CA ALA A 68 -12.58 -14.90 8.68
C ALA A 68 -12.25 -15.42 7.28
N LEU A 69 -13.28 -15.57 6.44
CA LEU A 69 -13.14 -15.99 5.05
C LEU A 69 -12.73 -14.81 4.15
N ALA A 70 -12.03 -15.08 3.04
CA ALA A 70 -11.60 -14.06 2.08
C ALA A 70 -12.72 -13.12 1.57
N PRO A 71 -13.97 -13.58 1.32
CA PRO A 71 -15.08 -12.69 0.95
C PRO A 71 -15.46 -11.70 2.06
N SER A 72 -15.36 -12.12 3.33
CA SER A 72 -15.65 -11.26 4.48
C SER A 72 -14.57 -10.18 4.65
N ILE A 73 -13.30 -10.56 4.44
CA ILE A 73 -12.17 -9.63 4.44
C ILE A 73 -12.30 -8.64 3.28
N ALA A 74 -12.62 -9.11 2.07
CA ALA A 74 -12.82 -8.28 0.89
C ALA A 74 -13.88 -7.19 1.13
N LYS A 75 -15.01 -7.57 1.74
CA LYS A 75 -16.09 -6.64 2.13
C LYS A 75 -15.65 -5.64 3.19
N ALA A 76 -14.87 -6.07 4.18
CA ALA A 76 -14.39 -5.21 5.27
C ALA A 76 -13.41 -4.13 4.77
N PHE A 77 -12.54 -4.46 3.81
CA PHE A 77 -11.54 -3.53 3.26
C PHE A 77 -11.98 -2.83 1.97
N GLY A 78 -13.15 -3.18 1.40
CA GLY A 78 -13.64 -2.58 0.15
C GLY A 78 -12.81 -2.94 -1.08
N VAL A 79 -12.20 -4.13 -1.09
CA VAL A 79 -11.33 -4.62 -2.17
C VAL A 79 -11.91 -5.90 -2.80
N THR A 80 -11.38 -6.32 -3.96
CA THR A 80 -11.82 -7.55 -4.61
C THR A 80 -11.30 -8.80 -3.88
N GLU A 81 -12.03 -9.92 -3.94
CA GLU A 81 -11.55 -11.18 -3.37
C GLU A 81 -10.20 -11.61 -3.97
N ALA A 82 -10.00 -11.42 -5.27
CA ALA A 82 -8.73 -11.68 -5.95
C ALA A 82 -7.57 -10.83 -5.40
N HIS A 83 -7.84 -9.62 -4.90
CA HIS A 83 -6.85 -8.83 -4.19
C HIS A 83 -6.51 -9.46 -2.83
N VAL A 84 -7.53 -9.85 -2.05
CA VAL A 84 -7.35 -10.52 -0.75
C VAL A 84 -6.55 -11.82 -0.89
N TYR A 85 -6.89 -12.69 -1.85
CA TYR A 85 -6.15 -13.94 -2.07
C TYR A 85 -4.67 -13.71 -2.40
N ARG A 86 -4.34 -12.69 -3.19
CA ARG A 86 -2.94 -12.35 -3.50
C ARG A 86 -2.17 -11.90 -2.26
N ARG A 87 -2.82 -11.15 -1.36
CA ARG A 87 -2.23 -10.70 -0.09
C ARG A 87 -2.10 -11.82 0.93
N LEU A 88 -3.10 -12.69 1.04
CA LEU A 88 -3.06 -13.84 1.95
C LEU A 88 -1.93 -14.82 1.62
N LYS A 89 -1.59 -15.00 0.33
CA LYS A 89 -0.41 -15.79 -0.07
C LYS A 89 0.92 -15.26 0.48
N LEU A 90 1.00 -13.96 0.75
CA LEU A 90 2.18 -13.31 1.31
C LEU A 90 2.12 -13.28 2.85
N ALA A 91 0.99 -13.61 3.47
CA ALA A 91 0.81 -13.53 4.92
C ALA A 91 1.62 -14.59 5.67
N ASP A 92 1.98 -15.70 5.00
CA ASP A 92 2.78 -16.79 5.55
C ASP A 92 4.30 -16.55 5.42
N LEU A 93 4.73 -15.39 4.87
CA LEU A 93 6.15 -15.06 4.77
C LEU A 93 6.77 -14.77 6.15
N PRO A 94 8.07 -15.06 6.34
CA PRO A 94 8.78 -14.74 7.58
C PRO A 94 8.68 -13.25 7.92
N ALA A 95 8.52 -12.95 9.21
CA ALA A 95 8.43 -11.57 9.72
C ALA A 95 9.52 -10.61 9.17
N PRO A 96 10.80 -11.02 9.04
CA PRO A 96 11.84 -10.14 8.50
C PRO A 96 11.61 -9.70 7.05
N VAL A 97 10.95 -10.54 6.24
CA VAL A 97 10.60 -10.21 4.84
C VAL A 97 9.45 -9.21 4.81
N LEU A 98 8.46 -9.37 5.69
CA LEU A 98 7.36 -8.41 5.81
C LEU A 98 7.84 -7.06 6.38
N ASP A 99 8.81 -7.06 7.29
CA ASP A 99 9.45 -5.84 7.80
C ASP A 99 10.25 -5.12 6.69
N ALA A 100 11.00 -5.87 5.88
CA ALA A 100 11.70 -5.29 4.73
C ALA A 100 10.73 -4.69 3.69
N LEU A 101 9.56 -5.31 3.50
CA LEU A 101 8.48 -4.78 2.65
C LEU A 101 7.86 -3.51 3.26
N ALA A 102 7.66 -3.47 4.58
CA ALA A 102 7.15 -2.29 5.29
C ALA A 102 8.14 -1.11 5.23
N ALA A 103 9.45 -1.41 5.33
CA ALA A 103 10.52 -0.43 5.20
C ALA A 103 10.80 0.01 3.74
N GLY A 104 10.11 -0.58 2.76
CA GLY A 104 10.29 -0.27 1.33
C GLY A 104 11.62 -0.76 0.74
N GLN A 105 12.33 -1.66 1.43
CA GLN A 105 13.61 -2.22 0.97
C GLN A 105 13.41 -3.27 -0.14
N ILE A 106 12.26 -3.95 -0.13
CA ILE A 106 11.85 -4.90 -1.16
C ILE A 106 10.47 -4.52 -1.71
N ASN A 107 10.20 -4.89 -2.97
CA ASN A 107 8.89 -4.67 -3.58
C ASN A 107 8.02 -5.94 -3.51
N LEU A 108 6.74 -5.81 -3.89
CA LEU A 108 5.78 -6.93 -3.86
C LEU A 108 6.14 -8.10 -4.79
N ALA A 109 6.78 -7.82 -5.93
CA ALA A 109 7.22 -8.87 -6.84
C ALA A 109 8.35 -9.70 -6.22
N THR A 110 9.30 -9.03 -5.55
CA THR A 110 10.37 -9.67 -4.77
C THR A 110 9.80 -10.46 -3.60
N ALA A 111 8.84 -9.91 -2.85
CA ALA A 111 8.15 -10.64 -1.78
C ALA A 111 7.43 -11.90 -2.30
N THR A 112 6.81 -11.81 -3.48
CA THR A 112 6.17 -12.97 -4.14
C THR A 112 7.20 -14.03 -4.54
N ALA A 113 8.40 -13.65 -4.96
CA ALA A 113 9.46 -14.62 -5.27
C ALA A 113 9.88 -15.45 -4.04
N PHE A 114 9.85 -14.87 -2.83
CA PHE A 114 10.10 -15.61 -1.58
C PHE A 114 9.02 -16.65 -1.27
N THR A 115 7.79 -16.52 -1.78
CA THR A 115 6.75 -17.56 -1.60
C THR A 115 6.98 -18.81 -2.46
N VAL A 116 7.81 -18.71 -3.50
CA VAL A 116 8.13 -19.82 -4.41
C VAL A 116 9.45 -20.51 -4.00
N SER A 117 10.37 -19.76 -3.41
CA SER A 117 11.67 -20.26 -2.95
C SER A 117 11.56 -20.70 -1.49
N ASN A 118 11.11 -21.92 -1.25
CA ASN A 118 10.95 -22.52 0.09
C ASN A 118 12.29 -22.90 0.77
N ASP A 119 13.33 -22.08 0.59
CA ASP A 119 14.70 -22.35 1.01
C ASP A 119 15.11 -21.36 2.11
N GLU A 120 14.93 -21.76 3.37
CA GLU A 120 15.16 -20.95 4.57
C GLU A 120 16.58 -20.32 4.61
N ALA A 121 17.57 -20.99 3.99
CA ALA A 121 18.96 -20.52 3.86
C ALA A 121 19.14 -19.31 2.91
N LEU A 122 18.28 -19.13 1.92
CA LEU A 122 18.32 -17.97 1.02
C LEU A 122 17.77 -16.70 1.69
N HIS A 123 16.84 -16.83 2.64
CA HIS A 123 16.25 -15.69 3.33
C HIS A 123 17.29 -14.87 4.11
N GLU A 124 18.20 -15.55 4.82
CA GLU A 124 19.27 -14.89 5.59
C GLU A 124 20.30 -14.22 4.68
N THR A 125 20.66 -14.85 3.57
CA THR A 125 21.68 -14.33 2.63
C THR A 125 21.21 -13.04 1.92
N TRP A 126 19.91 -12.90 1.67
CA TRP A 126 19.34 -11.71 1.04
C TRP A 126 19.06 -10.58 2.03
N LEU A 127 18.63 -10.88 3.27
CA LEU A 127 18.44 -9.87 4.31
C LEU A 127 19.77 -9.33 4.87
N TYR A 128 20.78 -10.21 4.97
CA TYR A 128 22.12 -9.87 5.41
C TYR A 128 23.13 -10.26 4.34
N PRO A 129 23.27 -9.48 3.26
CA PRO A 129 24.31 -9.75 2.28
C PRO A 129 25.67 -9.69 3.00
N PRO A 130 26.55 -10.71 2.86
CA PRO A 130 27.84 -10.71 3.52
C PRO A 130 28.59 -9.44 3.13
N ARG A 131 29.02 -8.68 4.14
CA ARG A 131 29.80 -7.43 4.02
C ARG A 131 31.13 -7.73 3.32
N GLY A 132 31.12 -7.86 2.00
CA GLY A 132 32.33 -8.28 1.28
C GLY A 132 32.19 -8.50 -0.22
N CYS A 133 31.00 -8.65 -0.80
CA CYS A 133 30.89 -8.89 -2.24
C CYS A 133 30.82 -7.59 -3.04
N ARG A 134 31.96 -6.89 -3.15
CA ARG A 134 32.17 -5.93 -4.24
C ARG A 134 32.03 -6.70 -5.55
N HIS A 135 30.92 -6.52 -6.25
CA HIS A 135 30.76 -6.95 -7.64
C HIS A 135 31.93 -6.37 -8.45
N ARG A 136 32.97 -7.18 -8.70
CA ARG A 136 34.00 -6.85 -9.69
C ARG A 136 33.26 -6.75 -11.01
N ARG A 137 33.02 -5.51 -11.46
CA ARG A 137 32.72 -5.23 -12.86
C ARG A 137 33.82 -5.91 -13.67
N ARG A 138 33.50 -7.01 -14.36
CA ARG A 138 34.40 -7.58 -15.36
C ARG A 138 34.62 -6.51 -16.41
N GLY A 139 35.83 -5.96 -16.43
CA GLY A 139 36.27 -4.96 -17.38
C GLY A 139 36.02 -5.40 -18.82
N GLY A 140 35.58 -4.44 -19.63
CA GLY A 140 35.41 -4.60 -21.06
C GLY A 140 36.71 -5.07 -21.70
N ARG A 141 36.58 -6.02 -22.62
CA ARG A 141 37.66 -6.35 -23.55
C ARG A 141 37.68 -5.28 -24.63
N ASP A 142 38.69 -4.42 -24.51
CA ASP A 142 39.08 -3.49 -25.56
C ASP A 142 39.76 -4.24 -26.72
N ARG A 143 39.62 -3.65 -27.90
CA ARG A 143 39.95 -4.19 -29.22
C ARG A 143 41.46 -4.29 -29.44
N ARG A 144 41.90 -5.27 -30.23
CA ARG A 144 42.97 -5.11 -31.25
C ARG A 144 43.07 -6.37 -32.13
N ALA A 145 42.74 -6.18 -33.41
CA ALA A 145 43.16 -7.04 -34.51
C ALA A 145 44.60 -6.69 -34.90
N PRO A 146 45.42 -7.65 -35.38
CA PRO A 146 46.48 -7.37 -36.34
C PRO A 146 45.92 -7.26 -37.76
#